data_AF-A0A433A0Q5-F1
#
_entry.id   AF-A0A433A0Q5-F1
#
_cell.length_a   1.000
_cell.length_b   1.000
_cell.length_c   1.000
_cell.angle_alpha   90.00
_cell.angle_beta   90.00
_cell.angle_gamma   90.00
#
_symmetry.space_group_name_H-M   'P 1'
#
loop_
_entity.id
_entity.type
_entity.pdbx_description
1 polymer ?
#
loop_
_entity_poly.entity_id
_entity_poly.type
_entity_poly.pdbx_seq_one_letter_code
_entity_poly.pdbx_strand_id
1 'polypeptide(L)'
;MKPQFLNHDLENNKLPPLTDLSDVVPIANVTNDPVFHCTPPGTNNSNPFNPANDCFQRVRKSLGVVVNGQFEVINHNNAWVDLSTIYSENATQSDALRTHQDGMLRLRDWTVDGGGYANFTTTVKNTLVSQADTGSVVDGDIGAVIDPQILMVSGDIRASQDIPLTIMHVVWVREHNYQATRYRTLFPSATDEQLFQLARRYTIGEFQKVVYDEFLPAILCRPLSPYKGYNSSVATDTSTAFATGAFRYGHTVSRDFDMYDGCSPNGDTLLSMYDNATALSVNPTRLLFQGQVFVLGIPGSTALDYPPARILALMGGRHGDGLDNLISRNNGLPNYNNHRTYYHPQGSIYNNPACSSTADVDSDACWAVLTSNKTLAAQLKNLYGKVNKVDALVGMIAEDLNGAYLGPTVVGVIVDELTRKRDGDRFFYENDCYFSSEEISAIKSTSFRDIIQRNTGVTGLPANVFLTTEGTNTGSPRSTQCTA
;
A
#
# COMPACT_ATOMS: atom_id res chain seq x y z
N MET A 1 -7.65 3.33 -5.95
CA MET A 1 -6.22 3.02 -5.76
C MET A 1 -5.99 2.77 -4.28
N LYS A 2 -5.34 1.66 -3.95
CA LYS A 2 -4.97 1.30 -2.56
C LYS A 2 -3.88 2.27 -2.06
N PRO A 3 -3.98 2.86 -0.85
CA PRO A 3 -2.92 3.72 -0.31
C PRO A 3 -1.54 3.04 -0.31
N GLN A 4 -1.50 1.75 -0.01
CA GLN A 4 -0.27 0.96 -0.02
C GLN A 4 0.43 0.93 -1.40
N PHE A 5 -0.30 1.00 -2.52
CA PHE A 5 0.35 1.05 -3.84
C PHE A 5 1.16 2.35 -3.99
N LEU A 6 0.67 3.49 -3.50
CA LEU A 6 1.45 4.73 -3.46
C LEU A 6 2.61 4.63 -2.46
N ASN A 7 2.38 4.00 -1.31
CA ASN A 7 3.44 3.78 -0.31
C ASN A 7 4.61 3.02 -0.96
N HIS A 8 4.31 1.98 -1.73
CA HIS A 8 5.32 1.16 -2.39
C HIS A 8 6.06 1.89 -3.53
N ASP A 9 5.57 3.04 -3.98
CA ASP A 9 6.31 3.92 -4.90
C ASP A 9 7.35 4.74 -4.15
N LEU A 10 7.00 5.15 -2.92
CA LEU A 10 7.72 6.19 -2.17
C LEU A 10 8.66 5.65 -1.10
N GLU A 11 8.45 4.42 -0.62
CA GLU A 11 9.27 3.84 0.44
C GLU A 11 9.43 2.32 0.36
N ASN A 12 10.65 1.90 0.65
CA ASN A 12 11.03 0.53 0.99
C ASN A 12 12.26 0.59 1.89
N ASN A 13 12.09 0.42 3.19
CA ASN A 13 13.23 0.47 4.11
C ASN A 13 14.27 -0.60 3.77
N LYS A 14 15.54 -0.19 3.61
CA LYS A 14 16.64 -1.12 3.42
C LYS A 14 16.79 -2.04 4.62
N LEU A 15 16.83 -3.34 4.38
CA LEU A 15 17.11 -4.36 5.39
C LEU A 15 18.42 -5.10 5.06
N PRO A 16 19.12 -5.64 6.09
CA PRO A 16 20.18 -6.61 5.89
C PRO A 16 19.70 -7.82 5.06
N PRO A 17 20.60 -8.47 4.30
CA PRO A 17 20.28 -9.71 3.60
C PRO A 17 19.72 -10.77 4.55
N LEU A 18 18.75 -11.57 4.08
CA LEU A 18 18.14 -12.64 4.87
C LEU A 18 19.13 -13.67 5.41
N THR A 19 20.29 -13.81 4.76
CA THR A 19 21.37 -14.71 5.18
C THR A 19 22.17 -14.20 6.39
N ASP A 20 22.04 -12.92 6.74
CA ASP A 20 22.71 -12.32 7.88
C ASP A 20 21.75 -12.17 9.07
N LEU A 21 21.71 -13.20 9.91
CA LEU A 21 20.88 -13.21 11.11
C LEU A 21 21.51 -12.44 12.28
N SER A 22 22.73 -11.92 12.14
CA SER A 22 23.41 -11.19 13.22
C SER A 22 22.72 -9.86 13.57
N ASP A 23 21.97 -9.28 12.63
CA ASP A 23 21.20 -8.05 12.78
C ASP A 23 19.75 -8.27 13.26
N VAL A 24 19.35 -9.52 13.50
CA VAL A 24 18.03 -9.87 14.04
C VAL A 24 18.07 -9.74 15.56
N VAL A 25 17.56 -8.62 16.07
CA VAL A 25 17.63 -8.29 17.50
C VAL A 25 16.32 -8.60 18.23
N PRO A 26 16.38 -9.08 19.48
CA PRO A 26 15.20 -9.17 20.34
C PRO A 26 14.78 -7.76 20.78
N ILE A 27 13.51 -7.42 20.60
CA ILE A 27 12.97 -6.09 20.90
C ILE A 27 11.86 -6.08 21.94
N ALA A 28 11.24 -7.23 22.20
CA ALA A 28 10.24 -7.37 23.27
C ALA A 28 10.26 -8.78 23.82
N ASN A 29 10.18 -8.92 25.14
CA ASN A 29 9.89 -10.20 25.79
C ASN A 29 8.39 -10.46 25.65
N VAL A 30 8.01 -11.55 24.99
CA VAL A 30 6.62 -11.93 24.74
C VAL A 30 6.15 -13.06 25.64
N THR A 31 6.93 -13.51 26.64
CA THR A 31 6.57 -14.65 27.51
C THR A 31 5.16 -14.55 28.11
N ASN A 32 4.74 -13.34 28.50
CA ASN A 32 3.42 -13.10 29.09
C ASN A 32 2.44 -12.42 28.12
N ASP A 33 2.76 -12.37 26.82
CA ASP A 33 1.91 -11.75 25.81
C ASP A 33 0.69 -12.64 25.50
N PRO A 34 -0.55 -12.10 25.52
CA PRO A 34 -1.75 -12.90 25.34
C PRO A 34 -1.85 -13.59 23.96
N VAL A 35 -1.13 -13.08 22.94
CA VAL A 35 -1.17 -13.59 21.56
C VAL A 35 0.15 -14.27 21.21
N PHE A 36 1.29 -13.62 21.46
CA PHE A 36 2.60 -14.06 21.00
C PHE A 36 3.39 -14.87 22.04
N HIS A 37 2.78 -15.26 23.17
CA HIS A 37 3.48 -16.03 24.20
C HIS A 37 4.18 -17.27 23.68
N CYS A 38 5.36 -17.50 24.24
CA CYS A 38 6.04 -18.77 24.15
C CYS A 38 5.47 -19.74 25.21
N THR A 39 5.55 -21.03 24.89
CA THR A 39 5.21 -22.14 25.77
C THR A 39 6.48 -22.74 26.39
N PRO A 40 6.40 -23.36 27.59
CA PRO A 40 7.57 -23.95 28.24
C PRO A 40 8.29 -24.98 27.35
N PRO A 41 9.64 -25.10 27.45
CA PRO A 41 10.37 -26.11 26.69
C PRO A 41 9.81 -27.53 26.93
N GLY A 42 9.58 -28.27 25.84
CA GLY A 42 9.05 -29.64 25.91
C GLY A 42 7.52 -29.75 25.87
N THR A 43 6.78 -28.64 25.83
CA THR A 43 5.37 -28.66 25.46
C THR A 43 5.19 -28.64 23.95
N ASN A 44 4.16 -29.32 23.43
CA ASN A 44 3.78 -29.16 22.04
C ASN A 44 3.34 -27.71 21.81
N ASN A 45 4.13 -26.96 21.04
CA ASN A 45 3.78 -25.60 20.66
C ASN A 45 2.61 -25.64 19.67
N SER A 46 1.43 -25.26 20.13
CA SER A 46 0.21 -25.13 19.31
C SER A 46 -0.14 -23.67 19.01
N ASN A 47 0.71 -22.70 19.40
CA ASN A 47 0.45 -21.29 19.15
C ASN A 47 0.75 -20.94 17.68
N PRO A 48 -0.28 -20.69 16.83
CA PRO A 48 -0.06 -20.35 15.43
C PRO A 48 0.59 -18.97 15.25
N PHE A 49 0.56 -18.11 16.28
CA PHE A 49 1.13 -16.76 16.25
C PHE A 49 2.60 -16.72 16.68
N ASN A 50 3.10 -17.81 17.28
CA ASN A 50 4.51 -17.96 17.64
C ASN A 50 4.97 -19.39 17.32
N PRO A 51 4.99 -19.80 16.03
CA PRO A 51 5.29 -21.17 15.65
C PRO A 51 6.74 -21.58 16.01
N ALA A 52 7.65 -20.61 16.09
CA ALA A 52 9.04 -20.81 16.52
C ALA A 52 9.19 -20.96 18.04
N ASN A 53 8.13 -20.72 18.82
CA ASN A 53 8.13 -20.72 20.29
C ASN A 53 9.19 -19.80 20.90
N ASP A 54 9.49 -18.66 20.25
CA ASP A 54 10.50 -17.71 20.73
C ASP A 54 9.89 -16.83 21.82
N CYS A 55 10.53 -16.73 22.98
CA CYS A 55 10.09 -15.86 24.07
C CYS A 55 10.39 -14.39 23.80
N PHE A 56 11.02 -14.05 22.68
CA PHE A 56 11.26 -12.68 22.25
C PHE A 56 10.71 -12.42 20.85
N GLN A 57 10.00 -11.30 20.71
CA GLN A 57 9.74 -10.73 19.38
C GLN A 57 11.05 -10.17 18.85
N ARG A 58 11.41 -10.56 17.62
CA ARG A 58 12.63 -10.13 16.95
C ARG A 58 12.32 -9.39 15.67
N VAL A 59 13.15 -8.41 15.35
CA VAL A 59 13.08 -7.69 14.07
C VAL A 59 14.47 -7.53 13.48
N ARG A 60 14.53 -7.47 12.15
CA ARG A 60 15.72 -6.99 11.43
C ARG A 60 15.81 -5.48 11.61
N LYS A 61 16.98 -4.99 12.01
CA LYS A 61 17.23 -3.54 12.03
C LYS A 61 17.20 -3.00 10.60
N SER A 62 16.57 -1.85 10.41
CA SER A 62 16.70 -1.14 9.14
C SER A 62 18.13 -0.61 9.00
N LEU A 63 18.67 -0.61 7.78
CA LEU A 63 19.95 0.02 7.51
C LEU A 63 19.74 1.52 7.39
N GLY A 64 20.66 2.29 7.92
CA GLY A 64 20.54 3.73 8.03
C GLY A 64 21.85 4.41 8.38
N VAL A 65 21.81 5.73 8.48
CA VAL A 65 22.92 6.58 8.90
C VAL A 65 22.47 7.51 10.02
N VAL A 66 23.37 7.84 10.95
CA VAL A 66 23.04 8.84 11.98
C VAL A 66 23.35 10.23 11.43
N VAL A 67 22.32 11.05 11.24
CA VAL A 67 22.42 12.45 10.81
C VAL A 67 22.01 13.35 11.97
N ASN A 68 22.90 14.24 12.41
CA ASN A 68 22.64 15.16 13.53
C ASN A 68 22.12 14.46 14.82
N GLY A 69 22.59 13.24 15.09
CA GLY A 69 22.19 12.46 16.27
C GLY A 69 20.85 11.74 16.14
N GLN A 70 20.21 11.76 14.97
CA GLN A 70 19.02 10.96 14.65
C GLN A 70 19.36 9.85 13.67
N PHE A 71 18.78 8.67 13.86
CA PHE A 71 18.96 7.56 12.94
C PHE A 71 18.00 7.74 11.75
N GLU A 72 18.56 7.92 10.56
CA GLU A 72 17.84 8.07 9.30
C GLU A 72 17.92 6.77 8.52
N VAL A 73 16.77 6.20 8.21
CA VAL A 73 16.67 4.93 7.46
C VAL A 73 17.00 5.16 5.99
N ILE A 74 17.77 4.25 5.39
CA ILE A 74 18.00 4.24 3.96
C ILE A 74 16.73 3.72 3.26
N ASN A 75 16.14 4.56 2.42
CA ASN A 75 15.09 4.15 1.50
C ASN A 75 15.71 3.48 0.26
N HIS A 76 15.23 2.29 -0.10
CA HIS A 76 15.58 1.62 -1.35
C HIS A 76 14.87 2.21 -2.56
N ASN A 77 13.69 2.78 -2.35
CA ASN A 77 12.92 3.41 -3.42
C ASN A 77 13.37 4.84 -3.61
N ASN A 78 13.12 5.38 -4.80
CA ASN A 78 13.32 6.79 -5.04
C ASN A 78 12.21 7.60 -4.33
N ALA A 79 12.39 8.92 -4.34
CA ALA A 79 11.52 9.82 -3.60
C ALA A 79 10.34 10.35 -4.43
N TRP A 80 10.20 9.94 -5.69
CA TRP A 80 9.30 10.53 -6.67
C TRP A 80 8.01 9.71 -6.79
N VAL A 81 6.93 10.39 -7.17
CA VAL A 81 5.70 9.71 -7.57
C VAL A 81 5.86 9.38 -9.06
N ASP A 82 6.59 8.32 -9.36
CA ASP A 82 7.07 7.98 -10.71
C ASP A 82 6.74 6.56 -11.16
N LEU A 83 5.87 5.87 -10.41
CA LEU A 83 5.37 4.55 -10.74
C LEU A 83 6.50 3.50 -10.82
N SER A 84 7.58 3.68 -10.06
CA SER A 84 8.64 2.68 -9.84
C SER A 84 8.06 1.33 -9.40
N THR A 85 6.88 1.32 -8.79
CA THR A 85 6.08 0.10 -8.53
C THR A 85 5.90 -0.84 -9.72
N ILE A 86 5.87 -0.33 -10.96
CA ILE A 86 5.82 -1.19 -12.17
C ILE A 86 7.09 -1.13 -13.02
N TYR A 87 7.91 -0.08 -12.88
CA TYR A 87 9.11 0.12 -13.69
C TYR A 87 10.41 -0.29 -13.01
N SER A 88 10.41 -0.50 -11.69
CA SER A 88 11.58 -0.72 -10.84
C SER A 88 12.57 0.45 -10.78
N GLU A 89 13.24 0.57 -9.63
CA GLU A 89 14.42 1.42 -9.45
C GLU A 89 15.70 0.78 -10.01
N ASN A 90 15.67 -0.54 -10.21
CA ASN A 90 16.79 -1.30 -10.69
C ASN A 90 16.68 -1.48 -12.20
N ALA A 91 17.63 -0.92 -12.95
CA ALA A 91 17.63 -0.98 -14.41
C ALA A 91 17.59 -2.43 -14.95
N THR A 92 18.26 -3.38 -14.30
CA THR A 92 18.25 -4.80 -14.70
C THR A 92 16.88 -5.44 -14.47
N GLN A 93 16.19 -5.11 -13.37
CA GLN A 93 14.82 -5.57 -13.14
C GLN A 93 13.84 -4.92 -14.12
N SER A 94 13.97 -3.61 -14.35
CA SER A 94 13.19 -2.86 -15.34
C SER A 94 13.29 -3.48 -16.73
N ASP A 95 14.51 -3.81 -17.16
CA ASP A 95 14.80 -4.49 -18.42
C ASP A 95 14.11 -5.87 -18.49
N ALA A 96 14.24 -6.69 -17.44
CA ALA A 96 13.63 -8.02 -17.39
C ALA A 96 12.08 -8.02 -17.43
N LEU A 97 11.45 -6.89 -17.05
CA LEU A 97 10.00 -6.67 -17.11
C LEU A 97 9.52 -6.23 -18.50
N ARG A 98 10.41 -5.97 -19.46
CA ARG A 98 10.07 -5.51 -20.81
C ARG A 98 10.03 -6.64 -21.83
N THR A 99 9.17 -6.49 -22.83
CA THR A 99 9.11 -7.41 -23.97
C THR A 99 10.22 -7.15 -24.99
N HIS A 100 10.83 -5.95 -24.94
CA HIS A 100 11.70 -5.39 -25.99
C HIS A 100 11.05 -5.32 -27.36
N GLN A 101 9.72 -5.29 -27.38
CA GLN A 101 8.91 -5.12 -28.57
C GLN A 101 7.85 -4.04 -28.33
N ASP A 102 7.77 -3.10 -29.28
CA ASP A 102 6.74 -2.04 -29.30
C ASP A 102 6.66 -1.17 -28.04
N GLY A 103 7.74 -1.14 -27.24
CA GLY A 103 7.82 -0.41 -25.99
C GLY A 103 7.02 -1.03 -24.85
N MET A 104 6.63 -2.30 -24.94
CA MET A 104 5.68 -2.91 -24.00
C MET A 104 6.35 -3.59 -22.79
N LEU A 105 5.65 -3.55 -21.66
CA LEU A 105 5.89 -4.38 -20.50
C LEU A 105 5.30 -5.78 -20.68
N ARG A 106 5.95 -6.79 -20.09
CA ARG A 106 5.54 -8.19 -20.19
C ARG A 106 4.28 -8.44 -19.35
N LEU A 107 3.36 -9.16 -19.96
CA LEU A 107 2.19 -9.73 -19.30
C LEU A 107 2.10 -11.21 -19.69
N ARG A 108 1.39 -12.01 -18.90
CA ARG A 108 1.12 -13.41 -19.23
C ARG A 108 -0.31 -13.80 -18.93
N ASP A 109 -0.70 -14.90 -19.55
CA ASP A 109 -1.93 -15.61 -19.24
C ASP A 109 -1.63 -16.68 -18.18
N TRP A 110 -2.50 -16.79 -17.19
CA TRP A 110 -2.44 -17.80 -16.15
C TRP A 110 -3.63 -18.73 -16.28
N THR A 111 -3.36 -20.00 -16.55
CA THR A 111 -4.37 -21.04 -16.43
C THR A 111 -4.39 -21.52 -14.98
N VAL A 112 -5.54 -21.36 -14.35
CA VAL A 112 -5.75 -21.59 -12.92
C VAL A 112 -6.84 -22.64 -12.79
N ASP A 113 -6.67 -23.57 -11.86
CA ASP A 113 -7.77 -24.41 -11.42
C ASP A 113 -8.47 -23.80 -10.21
N GLY A 114 -9.71 -24.20 -9.94
CA GLY A 114 -10.44 -23.82 -8.73
C GLY A 114 -9.86 -24.38 -7.43
N GLY A 115 -8.68 -25.01 -7.51
CA GLY A 115 -8.01 -25.66 -6.40
C GLY A 115 -8.89 -26.68 -5.70
N GLY A 116 -8.75 -26.79 -4.37
CA GLY A 116 -9.60 -27.64 -3.53
C GLY A 116 -10.98 -27.07 -3.23
N TYR A 117 -11.31 -25.88 -3.74
CA TYR A 117 -12.55 -25.17 -3.44
C TYR A 117 -13.61 -25.35 -4.53
N ALA A 118 -13.18 -25.70 -5.75
CA ALA A 118 -14.05 -25.73 -6.91
C ALA A 118 -13.48 -26.52 -8.10
N ASN A 119 -14.35 -27.20 -8.85
CA ASN A 119 -13.92 -28.07 -9.96
C ASN A 119 -13.93 -27.37 -11.33
N PHE A 120 -12.97 -26.47 -11.57
CA PHE A 120 -12.69 -25.93 -12.91
C PHE A 120 -11.28 -25.60 -13.21
N THR A 121 -11.08 -25.30 -14.49
CA THR A 121 -10.01 -24.51 -15.02
C THR A 121 -10.55 -23.24 -15.69
N THR A 122 -9.90 -22.10 -15.46
CA THR A 122 -10.09 -20.87 -16.27
C THR A 122 -8.73 -20.26 -16.61
N THR A 123 -8.72 -19.32 -17.55
CA THR A 123 -7.53 -18.55 -17.87
C THR A 123 -7.73 -17.07 -17.55
N VAL A 124 -6.94 -16.56 -16.61
CA VAL A 124 -6.85 -15.12 -16.35
C VAL A 124 -5.79 -14.54 -17.28
N LYS A 125 -6.21 -13.65 -18.17
CA LYS A 125 -5.34 -13.13 -19.22
C LYS A 125 -4.62 -11.85 -18.82
N ASN A 126 -3.49 -11.58 -19.48
CA ASN A 126 -2.78 -10.30 -19.43
C ASN A 126 -2.52 -9.81 -17.99
N THR A 127 -1.97 -10.64 -17.11
CA THR A 127 -1.57 -10.25 -15.75
C THR A 127 -0.05 -10.26 -15.60
N LEU A 128 0.44 -9.95 -14.40
CA LEU A 128 1.87 -9.91 -14.12
C LEU A 128 2.57 -11.24 -14.46
N VAL A 129 3.81 -11.12 -14.92
CA VAL A 129 4.73 -12.23 -15.14
C VAL A 129 5.13 -12.89 -13.82
N SER A 130 5.65 -14.12 -13.90
CA SER A 130 6.24 -14.79 -12.75
C SER A 130 7.73 -14.47 -12.59
N GLN A 131 8.28 -14.71 -11.40
CA GLN A 131 9.73 -14.60 -11.19
C GLN A 131 10.51 -15.48 -12.18
N ALA A 132 10.05 -16.68 -12.51
CA ALA A 132 10.68 -17.54 -13.51
C ALA A 132 10.66 -16.95 -14.93
N ASP A 133 9.59 -16.25 -15.33
CA ASP A 133 9.54 -15.59 -16.64
C ASP A 133 10.62 -14.51 -16.79
N THR A 134 11.05 -13.92 -15.67
CA THR A 134 12.12 -12.92 -15.60
C THR A 134 13.52 -13.54 -15.48
N GLY A 135 13.65 -14.87 -15.55
CA GLY A 135 14.92 -15.56 -15.29
C GLY A 135 15.42 -15.38 -13.85
N SER A 136 14.49 -15.21 -12.90
CA SER A 136 14.75 -14.92 -11.48
C SER A 136 15.48 -13.59 -11.22
N VAL A 137 15.50 -12.67 -12.19
CA VAL A 137 16.08 -11.33 -12.03
C VAL A 137 15.25 -10.45 -11.12
N VAL A 138 13.91 -10.55 -11.22
CA VAL A 138 12.97 -9.78 -10.41
C VAL A 138 12.57 -10.60 -9.21
N ASP A 139 12.76 -10.04 -8.02
CA ASP A 139 12.48 -10.73 -6.76
C ASP A 139 11.08 -10.42 -6.20
N GLY A 140 10.60 -11.25 -5.29
CA GLY A 140 9.36 -11.02 -4.56
C GLY A 140 9.51 -11.36 -3.08
N ASP A 141 8.98 -10.51 -2.20
CA ASP A 141 9.18 -10.60 -0.73
C ASP A 141 8.57 -11.88 -0.10
N ILE A 142 7.69 -12.57 -0.84
CA ILE A 142 7.07 -13.84 -0.41
C ILE A 142 7.66 -15.07 -1.12
N GLY A 143 8.72 -14.91 -1.94
CA GLY A 143 9.35 -15.99 -2.72
C GLY A 143 10.01 -17.08 -1.89
N ALA A 144 10.28 -16.84 -0.60
CA ALA A 144 10.77 -17.88 0.32
C ALA A 144 9.70 -18.91 0.71
N VAL A 145 8.42 -18.56 0.57
CA VAL A 145 7.27 -19.37 1.00
C VAL A 145 6.50 -19.94 -0.20
N ILE A 146 6.71 -19.36 -1.39
CA ILE A 146 5.95 -19.64 -2.59
C ILE A 146 6.90 -20.04 -3.72
N ASP A 147 6.52 -21.05 -4.50
CA ASP A 147 7.29 -21.46 -5.68
C ASP A 147 7.54 -20.28 -6.64
N PRO A 148 8.81 -19.91 -6.90
CA PRO A 148 9.20 -18.83 -7.80
C PRO A 148 8.62 -18.95 -9.21
N GLN A 149 8.31 -20.17 -9.68
CA GLN A 149 7.74 -20.36 -11.01
C GLN A 149 6.38 -19.71 -11.20
N ILE A 150 5.71 -19.44 -10.10
CA ILE A 150 4.30 -19.12 -10.07
C ILE A 150 4.00 -17.85 -9.25
N LEU A 151 5.03 -17.24 -8.63
CA LEU A 151 4.95 -15.96 -7.90
C LEU A 151 4.91 -14.77 -8.87
N MET A 152 3.85 -13.96 -8.80
CA MET A 152 3.73 -12.75 -9.63
C MET A 152 4.73 -11.67 -9.18
N VAL A 153 5.38 -11.02 -10.15
CA VAL A 153 6.38 -9.98 -9.88
C VAL A 153 6.13 -8.71 -10.70
N SER A 154 6.61 -7.58 -10.20
CA SER A 154 6.51 -6.26 -10.83
C SER A 154 7.75 -5.43 -10.49
N GLY A 155 7.71 -4.11 -10.71
CA GLY A 155 8.82 -3.22 -10.40
C GLY A 155 9.17 -3.15 -8.90
N ASP A 156 8.18 -3.40 -8.04
CA ASP A 156 8.34 -3.52 -6.59
C ASP A 156 8.18 -4.98 -6.12
N ILE A 157 9.05 -5.39 -5.19
CA ILE A 157 9.13 -6.76 -4.67
C ILE A 157 7.88 -7.19 -3.87
N ARG A 158 7.06 -6.24 -3.42
CA ARG A 158 5.86 -6.51 -2.61
C ARG A 158 4.62 -6.66 -3.47
N ALA A 159 4.72 -6.65 -4.80
CA ALA A 159 3.57 -6.68 -5.72
C ALA A 159 2.56 -7.82 -5.48
N SER A 160 3.01 -8.94 -4.91
CA SER A 160 2.19 -10.11 -4.59
C SER A 160 1.76 -10.22 -3.12
N GLN A 161 1.96 -9.19 -2.29
CA GLN A 161 1.64 -9.24 -0.86
C GLN A 161 0.15 -9.52 -0.60
N ASP A 162 -0.74 -9.00 -1.45
CA ASP A 162 -2.17 -9.31 -1.44
C ASP A 162 -2.80 -9.01 -2.80
N ILE A 163 -3.98 -9.60 -3.04
CA ILE A 163 -4.70 -9.48 -4.31
C ILE A 163 -4.95 -8.03 -4.75
N PRO A 164 -5.62 -7.17 -3.95
CA PRO A 164 -5.91 -5.81 -4.36
C PRO A 164 -4.67 -5.02 -4.76
N LEU A 165 -3.54 -5.20 -4.06
CA LEU A 165 -2.27 -4.61 -4.47
C LEU A 165 -1.84 -5.14 -5.84
N THR A 166 -1.81 -6.45 -6.03
CA THR A 166 -1.44 -7.08 -7.32
C THR A 166 -2.30 -6.55 -8.47
N ILE A 167 -3.60 -6.35 -8.25
CA ILE A 167 -4.51 -5.80 -9.27
C ILE A 167 -4.12 -4.38 -9.64
N MET A 168 -3.71 -3.54 -8.68
CA MET A 168 -3.22 -2.20 -8.97
C MET A 168 -1.99 -2.25 -9.89
N HIS A 169 -1.03 -3.14 -9.62
CA HIS A 169 0.12 -3.36 -10.52
C HIS A 169 -0.36 -3.77 -11.93
N VAL A 170 -1.28 -4.73 -12.04
CA VAL A 170 -1.81 -5.18 -13.35
C VAL A 170 -2.47 -4.03 -14.12
N VAL A 171 -3.31 -3.22 -13.47
CA VAL A 171 -4.00 -2.09 -14.13
C VAL A 171 -3.00 -1.10 -14.70
N TRP A 172 -1.96 -0.75 -13.95
CA TRP A 172 -0.95 0.21 -14.38
C TRP A 172 0.00 -0.34 -15.46
N VAL A 173 0.35 -1.64 -15.41
CA VAL A 173 1.10 -2.30 -16.49
C VAL A 173 0.28 -2.33 -17.79
N ARG A 174 -1.03 -2.60 -17.69
CA ARG A 174 -1.92 -2.56 -18.86
C ARG A 174 -2.07 -1.15 -19.41
N GLU A 175 -2.17 -0.13 -18.55
CA GLU A 175 -2.20 1.28 -19.00
C GLU A 175 -0.93 1.64 -19.76
N HIS A 176 0.25 1.23 -19.27
CA HIS A 176 1.49 1.41 -20.01
C HIS A 176 1.42 0.79 -21.42
N ASN A 177 0.97 -0.46 -21.53
CA ASN A 177 0.87 -1.14 -22.84
C ASN A 177 -0.19 -0.49 -23.75
N TYR A 178 -1.25 0.07 -23.18
CA TYR A 178 -2.24 0.88 -23.92
C TYR A 178 -1.59 2.14 -24.51
N GLN A 179 -0.82 2.88 -23.70
CA GLN A 179 -0.09 4.06 -24.18
C GLN A 179 1.03 3.71 -25.17
N ALA A 180 1.74 2.61 -24.98
CA ALA A 180 2.76 2.12 -25.93
C ALA A 180 2.15 1.83 -27.31
N THR A 181 0.98 1.18 -27.34
CA THR A 181 0.22 0.92 -28.58
C THR A 181 -0.21 2.22 -29.26
N ARG A 182 -0.69 3.19 -28.49
CA ARG A 182 -1.05 4.52 -28.99
C ARG A 182 0.17 5.23 -29.59
N TYR A 183 1.30 5.25 -28.91
CA TYR A 183 2.51 5.89 -29.42
C TYR A 183 3.12 5.17 -30.62
N ARG A 184 3.03 3.83 -30.71
CA ARG A 184 3.41 3.08 -31.92
C ARG A 184 2.59 3.53 -33.13
N THR A 185 1.31 3.82 -32.94
CA THR A 185 0.43 4.31 -34.01
C THR A 185 0.82 5.72 -34.46
N LEU A 186 1.18 6.60 -33.52
CA LEU A 186 1.59 7.98 -33.79
C LEU A 186 3.00 8.08 -34.36
N PHE A 187 3.90 7.19 -33.95
CA PHE A 187 5.31 7.17 -34.33
C PHE A 187 5.72 5.77 -34.84
N PRO A 188 5.29 5.38 -36.06
CA PRO A 188 5.52 4.02 -36.57
C PRO A 188 7.00 3.62 -36.66
N SER A 189 7.89 4.58 -36.91
CA SER A 189 9.34 4.38 -37.04
C SER A 189 10.12 4.49 -35.73
N ALA A 190 9.45 4.75 -34.60
CA ALA A 190 10.12 4.82 -33.30
C ALA A 190 10.70 3.45 -32.90
N THR A 191 11.85 3.49 -32.23
CA THR A 191 12.46 2.30 -31.64
C THR A 191 11.67 1.81 -30.43
N ASP A 192 11.87 0.56 -30.02
CA ASP A 192 11.30 0.01 -28.77
C ASP A 192 11.56 0.93 -27.57
N GLU A 193 12.80 1.39 -27.41
CA GLU A 193 13.20 2.27 -26.31
C GLU A 193 12.47 3.61 -26.35
N GLN A 194 12.33 4.22 -27.52
CA GLN A 194 11.59 5.48 -27.65
C GLN A 194 10.12 5.30 -27.27
N LEU A 195 9.50 4.21 -27.69
CA LEU A 195 8.11 3.91 -27.36
C LEU A 195 7.92 3.62 -25.86
N PHE A 196 8.82 2.83 -25.28
CA PHE A 196 8.80 2.53 -23.85
C PHE A 196 8.89 3.81 -23.00
N GLN A 197 9.82 4.72 -23.32
CA GLN A 197 9.98 5.97 -22.57
C GLN A 197 8.81 6.94 -22.77
N LEU A 198 8.24 7.02 -23.97
CA LEU A 198 7.03 7.82 -24.22
C LEU A 198 5.82 7.29 -23.44
N ALA A 199 5.59 5.97 -23.49
CA ALA A 199 4.53 5.30 -22.74
C ALA A 199 4.73 5.44 -21.23
N ARG A 200 5.97 5.22 -20.74
CA ARG A 200 6.36 5.40 -19.35
C ARG A 200 6.03 6.81 -18.87
N ARG A 201 6.52 7.84 -19.56
CA ARG A 201 6.30 9.24 -19.19
C ARG A 201 4.80 9.57 -19.11
N TYR A 202 4.02 9.21 -20.14
CA TYR A 202 2.59 9.50 -20.17
C TYR A 202 1.83 8.80 -19.04
N THR A 203 2.13 7.51 -18.81
CA THR A 203 1.52 6.72 -17.72
C THR A 203 1.85 7.29 -16.35
N ILE A 204 3.09 7.76 -16.15
CA ILE A 204 3.49 8.48 -14.92
C ILE A 204 2.69 9.77 -14.76
N GLY A 205 2.47 10.52 -15.84
CA GLY A 205 1.64 11.72 -15.78
C GLY A 205 0.20 11.42 -15.38
N GLU A 206 -0.41 10.37 -15.94
CA GLU A 206 -1.73 9.88 -15.51
C GLU A 206 -1.72 9.44 -14.04
N PHE A 207 -0.68 8.74 -13.59
CA PHE A 207 -0.54 8.32 -12.19
C PHE A 207 -0.44 9.50 -11.23
N GLN A 208 0.44 10.46 -11.52
CA GLN A 208 0.59 11.68 -10.72
C GLN A 208 -0.74 12.43 -10.65
N LYS A 209 -1.43 12.62 -11.77
CA LYS A 209 -2.76 13.24 -11.77
C LYS A 209 -3.75 12.48 -10.89
N VAL A 210 -3.81 11.14 -10.97
CA VAL A 210 -4.69 10.34 -10.11
C VAL A 210 -4.34 10.50 -8.63
N VAL A 211 -3.05 10.52 -8.28
CA VAL A 211 -2.62 10.73 -6.89
C VAL A 211 -3.04 12.11 -6.39
N TYR A 212 -2.68 13.18 -7.11
CA TYR A 212 -2.81 14.55 -6.63
C TYR A 212 -4.22 15.12 -6.75
N ASP A 213 -4.99 14.72 -7.77
CA ASP A 213 -6.28 15.35 -8.09
C ASP A 213 -7.48 14.47 -7.74
N GLU A 214 -7.29 13.16 -7.48
CA GLU A 214 -8.39 12.24 -7.14
C GLU A 214 -8.20 11.57 -5.78
N PHE A 215 -7.05 10.94 -5.54
CA PHE A 215 -6.79 10.21 -4.31
C PHE A 215 -6.58 11.12 -3.09
N LEU A 216 -5.65 12.09 -3.19
CA LEU A 216 -5.37 13.00 -2.08
C LEU A 216 -6.61 13.81 -1.65
N PRO A 217 -7.39 14.40 -2.56
CA PRO A 217 -8.59 15.13 -2.16
C PRO A 217 -9.63 14.25 -1.46
N ALA A 218 -9.72 12.97 -1.84
CA ALA A 218 -10.64 12.03 -1.21
C ALA A 218 -10.25 11.72 0.25
N ILE A 219 -8.97 11.46 0.52
CA ILE A 219 -8.53 11.11 1.88
C ILE A 219 -8.36 12.33 2.80
N LEU A 220 -8.05 13.50 2.23
CA LEU A 220 -7.87 14.76 2.96
C LEU A 220 -9.19 15.54 3.13
N CYS A 221 -10.26 15.11 2.47
CA CYS A 221 -11.53 15.84 2.33
C CYS A 221 -11.39 17.26 1.74
N ARG A 222 -10.27 17.55 1.07
CA ARG A 222 -9.97 18.84 0.43
C ARG A 222 -8.81 18.70 -0.56
N PRO A 223 -8.76 19.51 -1.63
CA PRO A 223 -7.60 19.51 -2.52
C PRO A 223 -6.34 20.04 -1.81
N LEU A 224 -5.17 19.64 -2.31
CA LEU A 224 -3.93 20.33 -1.97
C LEU A 224 -3.93 21.76 -2.49
N SER A 225 -3.04 22.59 -1.94
CA SER A 225 -2.81 23.93 -2.47
C SER A 225 -2.40 23.87 -3.95
N PRO A 226 -2.86 24.80 -4.80
CA PRO A 226 -2.52 24.80 -6.22
C PRO A 226 -1.01 24.72 -6.47
N TYR A 227 -0.60 23.99 -7.50
CA TYR A 227 0.79 23.89 -7.91
C TYR A 227 1.32 25.27 -8.34
N LYS A 228 2.53 25.62 -7.89
CA LYS A 228 3.16 26.93 -8.16
C LYS A 228 4.37 26.84 -9.10
N GLY A 229 4.64 25.66 -9.66
CA GLY A 229 5.82 25.38 -10.46
C GLY A 229 6.94 24.70 -9.66
N TYR A 230 7.90 24.15 -10.40
CA TYR A 230 9.04 23.44 -9.83
C TYR A 230 9.96 24.37 -9.02
N ASN A 231 10.39 23.90 -7.86
CA ASN A 231 11.33 24.57 -6.98
C ASN A 231 12.48 23.62 -6.61
N SER A 232 13.65 23.85 -7.22
CA SER A 232 14.86 23.04 -6.99
C SER A 232 15.43 23.11 -5.58
N SER A 233 14.97 24.04 -4.73
CA SER A 233 15.40 24.16 -3.33
C SER A 233 14.57 23.31 -2.37
N VAL A 234 13.51 22.65 -2.85
CA VAL A 234 12.68 21.75 -2.04
C VAL A 234 13.40 20.39 -1.93
N ALA A 235 13.63 19.94 -0.70
CA ALA A 235 14.08 18.57 -0.45
C ALA A 235 12.92 17.61 -0.64
N THR A 236 13.13 16.51 -1.36
CA THR A 236 12.05 15.59 -1.78
C THR A 236 12.14 14.22 -1.13
N ASP A 237 13.25 13.95 -0.43
CA ASP A 237 13.48 12.71 0.31
C ASP A 237 12.27 12.35 1.17
N THR A 238 11.94 11.05 1.15
CA THR A 238 10.84 10.49 1.93
C THR A 238 11.16 10.58 3.42
N SER A 239 10.35 11.31 4.18
CA SER A 239 10.58 11.45 5.62
C SER A 239 10.26 10.14 6.37
N THR A 240 11.00 9.84 7.43
CA THR A 240 10.69 8.70 8.32
C THR A 240 9.30 8.85 8.95
N ALA A 241 8.87 10.09 9.21
CA ALA A 241 7.52 10.40 9.69
C ALA A 241 6.43 9.91 8.73
N PHE A 242 6.64 10.07 7.41
CA PHE A 242 5.75 9.55 6.39
C PHE A 242 5.83 8.03 6.27
N ALA A 243 7.03 7.48 6.02
CA ALA A 243 7.23 6.07 5.68
C ALA A 243 6.95 5.11 6.85
N THR A 244 7.33 5.49 8.06
CA THR A 244 7.21 4.62 9.24
C THR A 244 6.02 4.98 10.14
N GLY A 245 5.49 6.20 10.01
CA GLY A 245 4.35 6.68 10.80
C GLY A 245 3.10 6.89 9.97
N ALA A 246 2.90 8.11 9.48
CA ALA A 246 1.63 8.61 9.00
C ALA A 246 1.02 7.79 7.86
N PHE A 247 1.82 7.35 6.87
CA PHE A 247 1.26 6.66 5.71
C PHE A 247 0.93 5.19 5.96
N ARG A 248 1.32 4.66 7.14
CA ARG A 248 0.87 3.36 7.65
C ARG A 248 -0.57 3.37 8.18
N TYR A 249 -1.24 4.53 8.19
CA TYR A 249 -2.69 4.59 8.43
C TYR A 249 -3.45 3.64 7.49
N GLY A 250 -2.88 3.31 6.31
CA GLY A 250 -3.42 2.32 5.37
C GLY A 250 -3.82 1.01 6.04
N HIS A 251 -3.13 0.58 7.10
CA HIS A 251 -3.47 -0.63 7.85
C HIS A 251 -4.75 -0.49 8.68
N THR A 252 -5.10 0.72 9.10
CA THR A 252 -6.34 1.03 9.87
C THR A 252 -7.60 1.08 9.01
N VAL A 253 -7.46 1.43 7.73
CA VAL A 253 -8.58 1.55 6.79
C VAL A 253 -8.88 0.25 6.06
N SER A 254 -8.23 -0.82 6.49
CA SER A 254 -8.28 -2.08 5.80
C SER A 254 -9.51 -2.91 6.36
N ARG A 255 -10.54 -3.18 5.54
CA ARG A 255 -11.78 -4.03 5.55
C ARG A 255 -11.83 -5.32 4.68
N ASP A 256 -12.55 -6.36 5.06
CA ASP A 256 -12.71 -7.54 4.19
C ASP A 256 -13.26 -7.15 2.80
N PHE A 257 -12.85 -7.88 1.75
CA PHE A 257 -13.25 -7.58 0.38
C PHE A 257 -14.04 -8.71 -0.27
N ASP A 258 -14.98 -8.31 -1.12
CA ASP A 258 -15.75 -9.22 -1.95
C ASP A 258 -15.22 -9.24 -3.38
N MET A 259 -15.38 -10.37 -4.05
CA MET A 259 -15.16 -10.50 -5.50
C MET A 259 -16.50 -10.62 -6.20
N TYR A 260 -16.70 -9.85 -7.26
CA TYR A 260 -17.97 -9.74 -7.97
C TYR A 260 -17.80 -10.24 -9.38
N ASP A 261 -18.59 -11.23 -9.80
CA ASP A 261 -18.54 -11.75 -11.17
C ASP A 261 -18.89 -10.69 -12.23
N GLY A 262 -19.53 -9.57 -11.84
CA GLY A 262 -19.95 -8.48 -12.72
C GLY A 262 -21.03 -8.84 -13.75
N CYS A 263 -21.67 -10.01 -13.65
CA CYS A 263 -22.75 -10.48 -14.52
C CYS A 263 -24.09 -10.68 -13.80
N SER A 264 -24.13 -10.85 -12.46
CA SER A 264 -25.40 -10.88 -11.74
C SER A 264 -26.14 -9.53 -11.82
N PRO A 265 -27.46 -9.51 -12.17
CA PRO A 265 -28.26 -8.28 -12.21
C PRO A 265 -28.31 -7.51 -10.89
N ASN A 266 -28.16 -8.23 -9.76
CA ASN A 266 -28.28 -7.69 -8.42
C ASN A 266 -26.92 -7.39 -7.75
N GLY A 267 -25.81 -7.73 -8.42
CA GLY A 267 -24.48 -7.64 -7.81
C GLY A 267 -24.29 -8.59 -6.63
N ASP A 268 -24.96 -9.75 -6.65
CA ASP A 268 -24.83 -10.75 -5.58
C ASP A 268 -23.37 -11.20 -5.44
N THR A 269 -22.86 -11.20 -4.20
CA THR A 269 -21.56 -11.78 -3.83
C THR A 269 -21.60 -13.29 -4.00
N LEU A 270 -20.80 -13.83 -4.91
CA LEU A 270 -20.68 -15.28 -5.13
C LEU A 270 -19.52 -15.92 -4.34
N LEU A 271 -18.72 -15.12 -3.61
CA LEU A 271 -17.60 -15.66 -2.83
C LEU A 271 -17.34 -14.84 -1.55
N SER A 272 -17.51 -15.48 -0.37
CA SER A 272 -16.86 -15.03 0.87
C SER A 272 -15.55 -15.80 1.00
N MET A 273 -14.41 -15.14 0.86
CA MET A 273 -13.09 -15.75 0.99
C MET A 273 -12.70 -15.80 2.46
N TYR A 274 -12.45 -16.98 3.01
CA TYR A 274 -11.89 -17.13 4.35
C TYR A 274 -10.57 -17.89 4.31
N ASP A 275 -9.65 -17.38 5.12
CA ASP A 275 -8.30 -17.87 5.39
C ASP A 275 -8.31 -19.35 5.81
N ASN A 276 -7.51 -20.17 5.14
CA ASN A 276 -7.08 -21.45 5.70
C ASN A 276 -5.55 -21.54 5.66
N ALA A 277 -4.94 -21.06 6.73
CA ALA A 277 -3.50 -21.08 6.99
C ALA A 277 -2.83 -22.48 6.88
N THR A 278 -3.60 -23.58 6.92
CA THR A 278 -3.05 -24.94 6.80
C THR A 278 -2.80 -25.42 5.36
N ALA A 279 -3.20 -24.64 4.35
CA ALA A 279 -3.12 -25.00 2.93
C ALA A 279 -1.98 -24.29 2.15
N LEU A 280 -0.85 -24.00 2.79
CA LEU A 280 0.36 -23.42 2.17
C LEU A 280 0.99 -24.28 1.03
N SER A 281 0.34 -25.36 0.60
CA SER A 281 0.79 -26.14 -0.55
C SER A 281 0.37 -25.50 -1.88
N VAL A 282 1.33 -24.78 -2.47
CA VAL A 282 1.64 -24.64 -3.91
C VAL A 282 0.48 -24.30 -4.86
N ASN A 283 0.22 -23.00 -5.06
CA ASN A 283 -0.03 -22.34 -6.37
C ASN A 283 -0.44 -20.85 -6.15
N PRO A 284 0.23 -19.81 -6.65
CA PRO A 284 0.02 -18.39 -6.35
C PRO A 284 -0.97 -17.76 -7.32
N THR A 285 -1.42 -18.50 -8.33
CA THR A 285 -2.71 -18.20 -8.94
C THR A 285 -3.86 -18.43 -7.97
N ARG A 286 -3.63 -19.20 -6.89
CA ARG A 286 -4.53 -19.17 -5.73
C ARG A 286 -4.42 -17.87 -4.94
N LEU A 287 -3.35 -17.06 -5.04
CA LEU A 287 -3.35 -15.74 -4.41
C LEU A 287 -4.53 -14.94 -4.96
N LEU A 288 -4.81 -14.97 -6.27
CA LEU A 288 -6.00 -14.38 -6.91
C LEU A 288 -7.36 -14.96 -6.43
N PHE A 289 -7.40 -16.17 -5.85
CA PHE A 289 -8.65 -16.87 -5.43
C PHE A 289 -8.76 -17.22 -3.96
N GLN A 290 -7.71 -17.01 -3.16
CA GLN A 290 -7.72 -17.29 -1.74
C GLN A 290 -7.75 -16.02 -0.91
N GLY A 291 -7.40 -14.86 -1.50
CA GLY A 291 -7.40 -13.61 -0.79
C GLY A 291 -6.49 -13.75 0.42
N GLN A 292 -5.18 -13.65 0.24
CA GLN A 292 -4.33 -13.45 1.41
C GLN A 292 -4.65 -12.08 2.00
N VAL A 293 -5.67 -12.06 2.85
CA VAL A 293 -5.72 -11.25 4.06
C VAL A 293 -5.13 -12.17 5.11
N PHE A 294 -4.04 -11.78 5.77
CA PHE A 294 -3.60 -12.49 6.96
C PHE A 294 -4.73 -12.40 7.99
N VAL A 295 -5.54 -13.45 8.15
CA VAL A 295 -6.52 -13.54 9.22
C VAL A 295 -5.91 -14.39 10.31
N LEU A 296 -5.25 -13.70 11.23
CA LEU A 296 -4.81 -14.29 12.48
C LEU A 296 -6.03 -14.49 13.42
N GLY A 297 -6.87 -15.49 13.13
CA GLY A 297 -7.74 -16.14 14.12
C GLY A 297 -9.22 -16.42 13.74
N ILE A 298 -9.61 -17.68 14.00
CA ILE A 298 -10.93 -18.24 14.41
C ILE A 298 -11.72 -19.06 13.35
N PRO A 299 -12.31 -20.22 13.73
CA PRO A 299 -12.77 -21.26 12.80
C PRO A 299 -14.26 -21.16 12.43
N GLY A 300 -14.61 -21.50 11.18
CA GLY A 300 -15.98 -21.57 10.70
C GLY A 300 -16.13 -22.41 9.43
N SER A 301 -17.21 -23.20 9.37
CA SER A 301 -17.48 -24.32 8.46
C SER A 301 -17.62 -23.99 6.97
N THR A 302 -17.17 -24.91 6.12
CA THR A 302 -17.13 -24.83 4.66
C THR A 302 -18.36 -25.42 3.96
N ALA A 303 -18.85 -24.73 2.93
CA ALA A 303 -19.50 -25.34 1.77
C ALA A 303 -19.34 -24.45 0.50
N LEU A 304 -18.56 -24.99 -0.46
CA LEU A 304 -18.73 -24.95 -1.94
C LEU A 304 -18.36 -23.71 -2.82
N ASP A 305 -17.59 -24.04 -3.88
CA ASP A 305 -17.66 -23.72 -5.34
C ASP A 305 -17.57 -22.28 -5.93
N TYR A 306 -16.43 -22.01 -6.63
CA TYR A 306 -16.29 -21.65 -8.08
C TYR A 306 -16.62 -20.19 -8.55
N PRO A 307 -16.09 -19.58 -9.66
CA PRO A 307 -14.77 -19.44 -10.34
C PRO A 307 -14.31 -17.94 -10.54
N PRO A 308 -13.22 -17.65 -11.27
CA PRO A 308 -12.57 -16.35 -11.39
C PRO A 308 -13.20 -15.45 -12.43
N ALA A 309 -13.94 -14.46 -11.96
CA ALA A 309 -14.01 -13.23 -12.69
C ALA A 309 -14.13 -12.09 -11.70
N ARG A 310 -13.19 -11.15 -11.81
CA ARG A 310 -13.35 -9.73 -11.46
C ARG A 310 -13.37 -9.44 -9.95
N ILE A 311 -12.23 -8.93 -9.51
CA ILE A 311 -11.95 -8.64 -8.10
C ILE A 311 -11.92 -7.12 -7.96
N LEU A 312 -12.87 -6.56 -7.23
CA LEU A 312 -12.85 -5.17 -6.78
C LEU A 312 -12.62 -5.20 -5.28
N ALA A 313 -11.37 -5.27 -4.87
CA ALA A 313 -11.06 -5.48 -3.47
C ALA A 313 -10.99 -4.16 -2.70
N LEU A 314 -12.01 -3.90 -1.88
CA LEU A 314 -12.01 -2.89 -0.83
C LEU A 314 -11.44 -3.53 0.44
N MET A 315 -10.15 -3.29 0.59
CA MET A 315 -9.10 -3.94 1.38
C MET A 315 -9.19 -3.89 2.88
N GLY A 316 -8.63 -4.92 3.59
CA GLY A 316 -8.80 -5.58 4.95
C GLY A 316 -7.63 -5.60 5.91
N GLY A 317 -7.81 -5.29 7.20
CA GLY A 317 -6.73 -5.13 8.18
C GLY A 317 -7.08 -5.70 9.53
N ARG A 318 -6.21 -6.59 10.04
CA ARG A 318 -6.03 -6.90 11.47
C ARG A 318 -4.63 -7.47 11.78
N HIS A 319 -4.23 -7.30 13.04
CA HIS A 319 -3.15 -7.98 13.80
C HIS A 319 -1.68 -7.64 13.50
N GLY A 320 -1.39 -6.68 12.62
CA GLY A 320 -0.03 -6.21 12.31
C GLY A 320 0.42 -4.91 13.01
N ASP A 321 -0.49 -4.12 13.59
CA ASP A 321 -0.19 -2.74 14.03
C ASP A 321 0.86 -2.67 15.16
N GLY A 322 0.96 -3.73 15.96
CA GLY A 322 2.04 -3.88 16.95
C GLY A 322 3.41 -3.91 16.28
N LEU A 323 3.54 -4.57 15.13
CA LEU A 323 4.77 -4.60 14.35
C LEU A 323 5.12 -3.23 13.78
N ASP A 324 4.15 -2.45 13.31
CA ASP A 324 4.41 -1.08 12.83
C ASP A 324 4.94 -0.17 13.93
N ASN A 325 4.41 -0.31 15.15
CA ASN A 325 4.93 0.41 16.32
C ASN A 325 6.36 -0.04 16.66
N LEU A 326 6.66 -1.33 16.54
CA LEU A 326 8.00 -1.86 16.76
C LEU A 326 8.98 -1.38 15.68
N ILE A 327 8.56 -1.31 14.42
CA ILE A 327 9.35 -0.74 13.32
C ILE A 327 9.56 0.76 13.54
N SER A 328 8.55 1.49 14.03
CA SER A 328 8.69 2.91 14.42
C SER A 328 9.79 3.12 15.45
N ARG A 329 9.81 2.30 16.50
CA ARG A 329 10.87 2.34 17.52
C ARG A 329 12.23 1.95 16.95
N ASN A 330 12.28 0.89 16.14
CA ASN A 330 13.49 0.42 15.46
C ASN A 330 14.13 1.50 14.58
N ASN A 331 13.28 2.29 13.91
CA ASN A 331 13.69 3.38 13.03
C ASN A 331 13.94 4.69 13.78
N GLY A 332 13.90 4.69 15.12
CA GLY A 332 14.17 5.87 15.93
C GLY A 332 13.15 6.99 15.78
N LEU A 333 11.91 6.67 15.35
CA LEU A 333 10.89 7.68 15.10
C LEU A 333 10.57 8.43 16.42
N PRO A 334 10.63 9.77 16.44
CA PRO A 334 10.28 10.55 17.63
C PRO A 334 8.85 10.25 18.12
N ASN A 335 8.58 10.55 19.40
CA ASN A 335 7.26 10.36 19.96
C ASN A 335 6.19 11.20 19.24
N TYR A 336 4.92 10.85 19.45
CA TYR A 336 3.79 11.54 18.86
C TYR A 336 3.79 13.06 19.08
N ASN A 337 4.11 13.54 20.28
CA ASN A 337 4.02 14.97 20.58
C ASN A 337 5.07 15.81 19.83
N ASN A 338 6.23 15.23 19.49
CA ASN A 338 7.20 15.87 18.61
C ASN A 338 6.62 16.09 17.21
N HIS A 339 5.94 15.09 16.65
CA HIS A 339 5.27 15.21 15.36
C HIS A 339 4.07 16.17 15.43
N ARG A 340 3.26 16.07 16.48
CA ARG A 340 2.15 17.01 16.73
C ARG A 340 2.64 18.46 16.76
N THR A 341 3.78 18.72 17.39
CA THR A 341 4.38 20.06 17.46
C THR A 341 4.64 20.67 16.08
N TYR A 342 5.07 19.86 15.11
CA TYR A 342 5.42 20.32 13.78
C TYR A 342 4.24 20.28 12.79
N TYR A 343 3.44 19.22 12.82
CA TYR A 343 2.42 18.94 11.79
C TYR A 343 0.99 19.29 12.22
N HIS A 344 0.70 19.37 13.52
CA HIS A 344 -0.65 19.65 14.00
C HIS A 344 -0.91 21.16 14.07
N PRO A 345 -2.08 21.67 13.65
CA PRO A 345 -2.38 23.11 13.66
C PRO A 345 -2.30 23.77 15.05
N GLN A 346 -2.56 23.01 16.11
CA GLN A 346 -2.47 23.47 17.52
C GLN A 346 -1.06 23.28 18.15
N GLY A 347 -0.10 22.73 17.41
CA GLY A 347 1.26 22.48 17.88
C GLY A 347 1.36 21.42 18.98
N SER A 348 2.24 21.61 19.96
CA SER A 348 2.44 20.67 21.08
C SER A 348 1.16 20.48 21.90
N ILE A 349 0.91 19.27 22.40
CA ILE A 349 -0.23 19.01 23.28
C ILE A 349 -0.16 19.84 24.58
N TYR A 350 1.06 20.17 25.03
CA TYR A 350 1.31 21.00 26.22
C TYR A 350 1.02 22.49 25.99
N ASN A 351 0.65 22.91 24.77
CA ASN A 351 0.08 24.23 24.56
C ASN A 351 -1.36 24.33 25.10
N ASN A 352 -2.02 23.19 25.37
CA ASN A 352 -3.33 23.16 25.98
C ASN A 352 -3.22 23.28 27.51
N PRO A 353 -3.97 24.19 28.18
CA PRO A 353 -3.89 24.39 29.62
C PRO A 353 -4.31 23.17 30.47
N ALA A 354 -5.01 22.19 29.88
CA ALA A 354 -5.32 20.93 30.53
C ALA A 354 -4.11 19.99 30.70
N CYS A 355 -3.02 20.26 29.96
CA CYS A 355 -1.80 19.48 29.93
C CYS A 355 -0.65 20.21 30.63
N SER A 356 0.19 19.47 31.37
CA SER A 356 1.36 20.03 32.05
C SER A 356 2.60 19.22 31.70
N SER A 357 3.59 19.86 31.07
CA SER A 357 4.85 19.20 30.70
C SER A 357 5.67 18.77 31.92
N THR A 358 5.45 19.41 33.07
CA THR A 358 6.22 19.18 34.32
C THR A 358 5.60 18.13 35.23
N ALA A 359 4.31 17.79 35.07
CA ALA A 359 3.65 16.75 35.87
C ALA A 359 4.23 15.37 35.54
N ASP A 360 4.35 14.43 36.48
CA ASP A 360 4.90 13.08 36.20
C ASP A 360 3.98 12.18 35.36
N VAL A 361 2.67 12.41 35.46
CA VAL A 361 1.61 11.70 34.72
C VAL A 361 0.62 12.74 34.21
N ASP A 362 0.17 12.57 32.97
CA ASP A 362 -0.82 13.48 32.36
C ASP A 362 -2.22 13.24 32.94
N SER A 363 -2.95 14.33 33.19
CA SER A 363 -4.31 14.30 33.74
C SER A 363 -5.31 13.72 32.75
N ASP A 364 -6.48 13.25 33.22
CA ASP A 364 -7.55 12.78 32.31
C ASP A 364 -8.00 13.87 31.34
N ALA A 365 -7.97 15.13 31.78
CA ALA A 365 -8.26 16.27 30.93
C ALA A 365 -7.21 16.44 29.81
N CYS A 366 -5.94 16.13 30.08
CA CYS A 366 -4.90 16.15 29.03
C CYS A 366 -5.08 15.01 28.03
N TRP A 367 -5.40 13.80 28.49
CA TRP A 367 -5.69 12.68 27.59
C TRP A 367 -6.93 12.91 26.73
N ALA A 368 -7.91 13.66 27.24
CA ALA A 368 -9.07 14.11 26.46
C ALA A 368 -8.71 15.13 25.36
N VAL A 369 -7.51 15.73 25.38
CA VAL A 369 -6.99 16.56 24.26
C VAL A 369 -6.49 15.68 23.11
N LEU A 370 -5.99 14.48 23.40
CA LEU A 370 -5.57 13.52 22.37
C LEU A 370 -6.78 12.87 21.70
N THR A 371 -7.73 12.38 22.49
CA THR A 371 -8.90 11.66 21.99
C THR A 371 -10.12 11.88 22.86
N SER A 372 -11.27 12.12 22.23
CA SER A 372 -12.58 12.22 22.89
C SER A 372 -13.09 10.86 23.40
N ASN A 373 -12.52 9.75 22.91
CA ASN A 373 -12.84 8.40 23.36
C ASN A 373 -12.25 8.13 24.75
N LYS A 374 -13.10 8.25 25.77
CA LYS A 374 -12.70 8.07 27.19
C LYS A 374 -12.09 6.71 27.49
N THR A 375 -12.56 5.64 26.83
CA THR A 375 -12.01 4.29 27.02
C THR A 375 -10.59 4.19 26.47
N LEU A 376 -10.39 4.68 25.24
CA LEU A 376 -9.06 4.72 24.62
C LEU A 376 -8.09 5.62 25.41
N ALA A 377 -8.54 6.80 25.81
CA ALA A 377 -7.77 7.72 26.64
C ALA A 377 -7.30 7.05 27.95
N ALA A 378 -8.18 6.33 28.65
CA ALA A 378 -7.84 5.62 29.88
C ALA A 378 -6.83 4.48 29.63
N GLN A 379 -6.97 3.74 28.53
CA GLN A 379 -6.03 2.68 28.15
C GLN A 379 -4.63 3.24 27.85
N LEU A 380 -4.55 4.30 27.03
CA LEU A 380 -3.29 4.96 26.70
C LEU A 380 -2.64 5.59 27.93
N LYS A 381 -3.42 6.21 28.81
CA LYS A 381 -2.95 6.72 30.10
C LYS A 381 -2.33 5.62 30.95
N ASN A 382 -3.02 4.48 31.09
CA ASN A 382 -2.50 3.37 31.88
C ASN A 382 -1.21 2.79 31.29
N LEU A 383 -1.08 2.76 29.96
CA LEU A 383 0.07 2.21 29.26
C LEU A 383 1.29 3.14 29.28
N TYR A 384 1.10 4.43 28.96
CA TYR A 384 2.20 5.37 28.74
C TYR A 384 2.42 6.34 29.90
N GLY A 385 1.40 6.64 30.70
CA GLY A 385 1.41 7.63 31.78
C GLY A 385 1.51 9.09 31.30
N LYS A 386 2.24 9.36 30.21
CA LYS A 386 2.35 10.67 29.55
C LYS A 386 2.14 10.59 28.05
N VAL A 387 1.53 11.63 27.49
CA VAL A 387 1.36 11.77 26.04
C VAL A 387 2.71 11.89 25.32
N ASN A 388 3.71 12.54 25.93
CA ASN A 388 5.07 12.63 25.37
C ASN A 388 5.85 11.30 25.33
N LYS A 389 5.26 10.21 25.85
CA LYS A 389 5.82 8.85 25.75
C LYS A 389 5.09 8.01 24.70
N VAL A 390 3.98 8.50 24.14
CA VAL A 390 3.18 7.78 23.14
C VAL A 390 3.96 7.69 21.84
N ASP A 391 4.06 6.49 21.29
CA ASP A 391 4.67 6.24 19.98
C ASP A 391 3.93 7.04 18.88
N ALA A 392 4.65 7.51 17.86
CA ALA A 392 4.08 8.39 16.83
C ALA A 392 2.80 7.85 16.19
N LEU A 393 2.85 6.62 15.67
CA LEU A 393 1.73 5.99 14.98
C LEU A 393 0.51 5.82 15.91
N VAL A 394 0.73 5.36 17.15
CA VAL A 394 -0.34 5.21 18.16
C VAL A 394 -1.04 6.54 18.42
N GLY A 395 -0.27 7.60 18.65
CA GLY A 395 -0.84 8.92 18.91
C GLY A 395 -1.56 9.50 17.69
N MET A 396 -0.96 9.35 16.50
CA MET A 396 -1.55 9.80 15.23
C MET A 396 -2.90 9.13 14.92
N ILE A 397 -3.04 7.82 15.16
CA ILE A 397 -4.29 7.09 14.95
C ILE A 397 -5.31 7.35 16.06
N ALA A 398 -4.85 7.70 17.27
CA ALA A 398 -5.74 8.01 18.38
C ALA A 398 -6.45 9.36 18.25
N GLU A 399 -5.95 10.26 17.40
CA GLU A 399 -6.55 11.59 17.19
C GLU A 399 -8.01 11.51 16.73
N ASP A 400 -8.85 12.39 17.26
CA ASP A 400 -10.23 12.52 16.81
C ASP A 400 -10.30 12.97 15.35
N LEU A 401 -11.07 12.24 14.55
CA LEU A 401 -11.21 12.51 13.11
C LEU A 401 -12.17 13.68 12.80
N ASN A 402 -13.09 14.01 13.72
CA ASN A 402 -14.02 15.14 13.59
C ASN A 402 -14.78 15.21 12.23
N GLY A 403 -15.20 14.07 11.70
CA GLY A 403 -15.89 13.97 10.41
C GLY A 403 -14.98 13.89 9.18
N ALA A 404 -13.66 13.88 9.37
CA ALA A 404 -12.68 13.53 8.34
C ALA A 404 -12.34 12.02 8.35
N TYR A 405 -11.51 11.58 7.40
CA TYR A 405 -10.99 10.21 7.37
C TYR A 405 -9.66 10.04 8.13
N LEU A 406 -8.93 11.14 8.38
CA LEU A 406 -7.59 11.13 8.94
C LEU A 406 -7.45 12.17 10.07
N GLY A 407 -6.65 11.82 11.08
CA GLY A 407 -6.30 12.73 12.18
C GLY A 407 -5.44 13.92 11.69
N PRO A 408 -5.52 15.10 12.34
CA PRO A 408 -4.83 16.30 11.87
C PRO A 408 -3.31 16.16 11.74
N THR A 409 -2.64 15.39 12.60
CA THR A 409 -1.19 15.16 12.52
C THR A 409 -0.85 14.29 11.30
N VAL A 410 -1.62 13.24 11.03
CA VAL A 410 -1.45 12.41 9.80
C VAL A 410 -1.65 13.27 8.56
N VAL A 411 -2.70 14.10 8.53
CA VAL A 411 -2.96 15.05 7.45
C VAL A 411 -1.77 15.98 7.24
N GLY A 412 -1.22 16.55 8.31
CA GLY A 412 -0.06 17.45 8.23
C GLY A 412 1.16 16.77 7.60
N VAL A 413 1.48 15.54 8.00
CA VAL A 413 2.61 14.78 7.44
C VAL A 413 2.38 14.45 5.96
N ILE A 414 1.19 13.97 5.58
CA ILE A 414 0.88 13.62 4.18
C ILE A 414 0.92 14.87 3.29
N VAL A 415 0.35 15.98 3.75
CA VAL A 415 0.34 17.25 3.01
C VAL A 415 1.75 17.77 2.81
N ASP A 416 2.59 17.78 3.85
CA ASP A 416 3.99 18.20 3.73
C ASP A 416 4.74 17.31 2.71
N GLU A 417 4.70 15.99 2.90
CA GLU A 417 5.44 15.04 2.08
C GLU A 417 5.06 15.14 0.59
N LEU A 418 3.76 15.07 0.27
CA LEU A 418 3.30 15.04 -1.11
C LEU A 418 3.40 16.43 -1.75
N THR A 419 3.30 17.52 -0.99
CA THR A 419 3.58 18.86 -1.53
C THR A 419 5.05 19.01 -1.88
N ARG A 420 5.97 18.57 -1.01
CA ARG A 420 7.41 18.62 -1.29
C ARG A 420 7.76 17.81 -2.54
N LYS A 421 7.23 16.59 -2.65
CA LYS A 421 7.47 15.72 -3.81
C LYS A 421 6.93 16.32 -5.11
N ARG A 422 5.74 16.91 -5.11
CA ARG A 422 5.19 17.63 -6.27
C ARG A 422 6.03 18.85 -6.65
N ASP A 423 6.32 19.70 -5.68
CA ASP A 423 6.96 20.99 -5.90
C ASP A 423 8.45 20.85 -6.20
N GLY A 424 9.11 19.79 -5.71
CA GLY A 424 10.51 19.49 -5.97
C GLY A 424 10.76 18.49 -7.11
N ASP A 425 9.73 17.99 -7.80
CA ASP A 425 9.88 17.08 -8.94
C ASP A 425 10.00 17.87 -10.25
N ARG A 426 11.18 17.81 -10.87
CA ARG A 426 11.43 18.44 -12.18
C ARG A 426 10.61 17.80 -13.30
N PHE A 427 10.23 16.54 -13.14
CA PHE A 427 9.42 15.76 -14.08
C PHE A 427 7.96 15.62 -13.64
N PHE A 428 7.50 16.44 -12.68
CA PHE A 428 6.07 16.52 -12.38
C PHE A 428 5.31 16.88 -13.65
N TYR A 429 4.20 16.20 -13.94
CA TYR A 429 3.57 16.22 -15.27
C TYR A 429 3.13 17.62 -15.73
N GLU A 430 2.83 18.54 -14.80
CA GLU A 430 2.50 19.94 -15.13
C GLU A 430 3.73 20.82 -15.41
N ASN A 431 4.94 20.33 -15.10
CA ASN A 431 6.22 21.02 -15.29
C ASN A 431 7.12 20.37 -16.35
N ASP A 432 6.93 19.09 -16.62
CA ASP A 432 7.75 18.36 -17.60
C ASP A 432 7.62 18.99 -18.99
N CYS A 433 8.73 19.60 -19.44
CA CYS A 433 8.81 20.33 -20.70
C CYS A 433 8.69 19.44 -21.94
N TYR A 434 8.69 18.12 -21.76
CA TYR A 434 8.47 17.18 -22.86
C TYR A 434 7.00 16.85 -23.10
N PHE A 435 6.07 17.29 -22.24
CA PHE A 435 4.64 17.25 -22.54
C PHE A 435 4.18 18.49 -23.31
N SER A 436 3.30 18.29 -24.28
CA SER A 436 2.58 19.41 -24.90
C SER A 436 1.41 19.88 -24.00
N SER A 437 0.90 21.09 -24.26
CA SER A 437 -0.32 21.61 -23.60
C SER A 437 -1.53 20.69 -23.80
N GLU A 438 -1.61 20.05 -24.96
CA GLU A 438 -2.68 19.10 -25.31
C GLU A 438 -2.51 17.79 -24.54
N GLU A 439 -1.29 17.28 -24.38
CA GLU A 439 -1.01 16.09 -23.56
C GLU A 439 -1.34 16.34 -22.09
N ILE A 440 -0.93 17.48 -21.52
CA ILE A 440 -1.27 17.87 -20.13
C ILE A 440 -2.80 17.97 -19.98
N SER A 441 -3.48 18.59 -20.95
CA SER A 441 -4.95 18.71 -20.93
C SER A 441 -5.63 17.34 -21.00
N ALA A 442 -5.10 16.42 -21.82
CA ALA A 442 -5.60 15.06 -21.92
C ALA A 442 -5.39 14.28 -20.61
N ILE A 443 -4.20 14.36 -20.00
CA ILE A 443 -3.91 13.76 -18.69
C ILE A 443 -4.87 14.27 -17.61
N LYS A 444 -5.09 15.59 -17.53
CA LYS A 444 -6.05 16.20 -16.59
C LYS A 444 -7.48 15.71 -16.80
N SER A 445 -7.85 15.39 -18.04
CA SER A 445 -9.18 14.88 -18.39
C SER A 445 -9.37 13.38 -18.13
N THR A 446 -8.29 12.59 -18.07
CA THR A 446 -8.34 11.16 -17.76
C THR A 446 -8.59 10.95 -16.27
N SER A 447 -9.69 10.30 -15.89
CA SER A 447 -9.93 9.87 -14.51
C SER A 447 -9.37 8.48 -14.21
N PHE A 448 -9.17 8.13 -12.93
CA PHE A 448 -8.79 6.76 -12.57
C PHE A 448 -9.87 5.75 -12.96
N ARG A 449 -11.14 6.17 -12.98
CA ARG A 449 -12.24 5.39 -13.56
C ARG A 449 -11.93 5.03 -15.01
N ASP A 450 -11.57 5.99 -15.85
CA ASP A 450 -11.35 5.74 -17.29
C ASP A 450 -10.18 4.78 -17.52
N ILE A 451 -9.14 4.84 -16.68
CA ILE A 451 -8.02 3.89 -16.67
C ILE A 451 -8.50 2.48 -16.27
N ILE A 452 -9.30 2.33 -15.21
CA ILE A 452 -9.82 1.02 -14.84
C ILE A 452 -10.70 0.46 -15.97
N GLN A 453 -11.64 1.24 -16.50
CA GLN A 453 -12.60 0.76 -17.50
C GLN A 453 -11.89 0.32 -18.78
N ARG A 454 -10.91 1.09 -19.28
CA ARG A 454 -10.18 0.74 -20.52
C ARG A 454 -9.30 -0.51 -20.36
N ASN A 455 -8.77 -0.77 -19.16
CA ASN A 455 -7.86 -1.90 -18.90
C ASN A 455 -8.53 -3.18 -18.37
N THR A 456 -9.82 -3.11 -18.02
CA THR A 456 -10.54 -4.24 -17.40
C THR A 456 -11.87 -4.58 -18.09
N GLY A 457 -12.47 -3.64 -18.82
CA GLY A 457 -13.83 -3.80 -19.37
C GLY A 457 -14.94 -3.71 -18.32
N VAL A 458 -14.62 -3.33 -17.07
CA VAL A 458 -15.63 -3.02 -16.05
C VAL A 458 -16.33 -1.71 -16.40
N THR A 459 -17.64 -1.65 -16.16
CA THR A 459 -18.50 -0.47 -16.34
C THR A 459 -19.36 -0.22 -15.11
N GLY A 460 -20.07 0.91 -15.06
CA GLY A 460 -20.91 1.26 -13.91
C GLY A 460 -20.14 1.78 -12.70
N LEU A 461 -18.85 2.08 -12.85
CA LEU A 461 -18.04 2.69 -11.79
C LEU A 461 -18.46 4.15 -11.52
N PRO A 462 -18.41 4.60 -10.25
CA PRO A 462 -18.69 5.99 -9.91
C PRO A 462 -17.68 6.93 -10.56
N ALA A 463 -18.08 8.19 -10.79
CA ALA A 463 -17.24 9.19 -11.45
C ALA A 463 -15.90 9.42 -10.75
N ASN A 464 -15.90 9.39 -9.42
CA ASN A 464 -14.70 9.32 -8.60
C ASN A 464 -14.73 7.99 -7.85
N VAL A 465 -13.79 7.09 -8.18
CA VAL A 465 -13.70 5.74 -7.60
C VAL A 465 -13.17 5.71 -6.16
N PHE A 466 -12.79 6.86 -5.61
CA PHE A 466 -12.35 7.02 -4.22
C PHE A 466 -13.47 7.48 -3.29
N LEU A 467 -14.63 7.86 -3.83
CA LEU A 467 -15.77 8.37 -3.05
C LEU A 467 -16.94 7.40 -3.16
N THR A 468 -17.57 7.10 -2.03
CA THR A 468 -18.86 6.39 -1.99
C THR A 468 -19.99 7.39 -2.16
N THR A 469 -20.87 7.21 -3.14
CA THR A 469 -22.09 8.03 -3.25
C THR A 469 -23.11 7.55 -2.22
N GLU A 470 -23.30 8.29 -1.13
CA GLU A 470 -24.51 8.12 -0.32
C GLU A 470 -25.74 8.47 -1.18
N GLY A 471 -26.65 7.52 -1.37
CA GLY A 471 -28.03 7.81 -1.79
C GLY A 471 -28.35 7.78 -3.29
N THR A 472 -27.40 7.48 -4.19
CA THR A 472 -27.74 7.17 -5.59
C THR A 472 -27.34 5.75 -5.92
N ASN A 473 -28.33 4.89 -6.15
CA ASN A 473 -28.17 3.63 -6.89
C ASN A 473 -27.63 3.92 -8.30
N THR A 474 -26.35 4.23 -8.43
CA THR A 474 -25.61 4.06 -9.69
C THR A 474 -25.27 2.58 -9.76
N GLY A 475 -25.83 1.88 -10.74
CA GLY A 475 -25.87 0.41 -10.76
C GLY A 475 -24.57 -0.28 -10.40
N SER A 476 -24.66 -1.45 -9.77
CA SER A 476 -23.52 -2.29 -9.38
C SER A 476 -22.54 -2.45 -10.55
N PRO A 477 -21.21 -2.50 -10.29
CA PRO A 477 -20.22 -2.71 -11.34
C PRO A 477 -20.61 -3.88 -12.25
N ARG A 478 -20.67 -3.64 -13.58
CA ARG A 478 -21.04 -4.65 -14.58
C ARG A 478 -19.97 -4.81 -15.63
N SER A 479 -19.77 -6.02 -16.13
CA SER A 479 -18.87 -6.26 -17.25
C SER A 479 -19.57 -6.16 -18.59
N THR A 480 -18.87 -5.61 -19.58
CA THR A 480 -19.31 -5.58 -20.98
C THR A 480 -19.24 -6.95 -21.69
N GLN A 481 -18.59 -7.94 -21.07
CA GLN A 481 -18.43 -9.28 -21.63
C GLN A 481 -19.51 -10.28 -21.18
N CYS A 482 -20.52 -9.83 -20.44
CA CYS A 482 -21.65 -10.69 -20.08
C CYS A 482 -22.54 -10.88 -21.31
N THR A 483 -22.58 -12.09 -21.86
CA THR A 483 -23.62 -12.48 -22.82
C THR A 483 -24.95 -12.61 -22.09
N ALA A 484 -26.03 -12.20 -22.75
CA ALA A 484 -27.41 -12.36 -22.25
C ALA A 484 -27.77 -13.83 -21.98
#